data_AF-A0A7U3YM04-F1
#
_entry.id   AF-A0A7U3YM04-F1
#
_cell.length_a   1.000
_cell.length_b   1.000
_cell.length_c   1.000
_cell.angle_alpha   90.00
_cell.angle_beta   90.00
_cell.angle_gamma   90.00
#
_symmetry.space_group_name_H-M   'P 1'
#
loop_
_entity.id
_entity.type
_entity.pdbx_description
1 polymer ?
#
loop_
_entity_poly.entity_id
_entity_poly.type
_entity_poly.pdbx_seq_one_letter_code
_entity_poly.pdbx_strand_id
1 'polypeptide(L)'
;MNRGADCVEHLAWRLAPEQGTRPDTAHRSFKLRLPDRRTAPVSTAIMPYEGKMSFIEKLKRSWKKGNSLLCVGLDPDLSRFPKPIDKNIESIFSFNREIIDATHDLVCAYKPQIAYFSAVSAEKQLEKTIDYIRSNYPHIPVILDAKRGDIGSTAEMYTKEAFSRYNVDAVTVNPYMGYDSAEPFLQHKDRGIILLCRTSNNGAGDLQDLIVDGVPIYEHVARLISEKWNFNRNCLLVVGATWPSKMSRIRSIVGDMPFLVPGVGAQGGNVKEMVTAGQTANGTGLIISSSRAILYASNGIDFAEAARSETIKLKNTVNQFRNTA
;
A
#
# COMPACT_ATOMS: atom_id res chain seq x y z
N MET A 1 26.25 60.02 13.12
CA MET A 1 25.07 60.04 14.01
C MET A 1 24.66 58.61 14.26
N ASN A 2 24.76 58.19 15.52
CA ASN A 2 24.44 56.85 16.04
C ASN A 2 22.93 56.63 16.19
N ARG A 3 22.55 55.34 16.14
CA ARG A 3 21.52 54.57 16.89
C ARG A 3 20.82 53.62 15.91
N GLY A 4 20.85 52.29 16.05
CA GLY A 4 20.61 51.46 17.25
C GLY A 4 19.19 50.90 17.12
N ALA A 5 18.99 49.65 16.69
CA ALA A 5 19.02 48.40 17.48
C ALA A 5 17.65 48.07 18.13
N ASP A 6 17.26 46.80 17.97
CA ASP A 6 16.41 45.97 18.86
C ASP A 6 14.91 46.31 18.96
N CYS A 7 13.97 45.40 19.27
CA CYS A 7 13.86 43.93 19.28
C CYS A 7 12.38 43.65 19.65
N VAL A 8 11.81 42.59 19.10
CA VAL A 8 10.88 41.60 19.71
C VAL A 8 9.78 42.12 20.66
N GLU A 9 8.52 42.10 20.23
CA GLU A 9 7.35 42.05 21.13
C GLU A 9 6.74 40.63 21.16
N HIS A 10 6.78 40.03 22.35
CA HIS A 10 6.12 38.80 22.75
C HIS A 10 4.63 39.04 23.01
N LEU A 11 3.74 38.35 22.28
CA LEU A 11 2.33 38.22 22.67
C LEU A 11 2.17 37.13 23.74
N ALA A 12 2.00 37.56 24.99
CA ALA A 12 1.60 36.71 26.11
C ALA A 12 0.08 36.52 26.11
N TRP A 13 -0.38 35.28 25.90
CA TRP A 13 -1.77 34.88 26.13
C TRP A 13 -1.99 34.69 27.63
N ARG A 14 -2.82 35.54 28.23
CA ARG A 14 -3.27 35.42 29.63
C ARG A 14 -4.45 34.44 29.72
N LEU A 15 -4.29 33.41 30.54
CA LEU A 15 -5.37 32.51 30.98
C LEU A 15 -6.19 33.22 32.08
N ALA A 16 -7.51 33.21 31.96
CA ALA A 16 -8.45 33.58 33.02
C ALA A 16 -9.17 32.31 33.52
N PRO A 17 -9.41 32.13 34.83
CA PRO A 17 -10.14 30.99 35.37
C PRO A 17 -11.62 31.35 35.56
N GLU A 18 -12.53 30.55 35.00
CA GLU A 18 -13.94 30.60 35.40
C GLU A 18 -14.29 29.39 36.26
N GLN A 19 -14.70 29.70 37.49
CA GLN A 19 -15.36 28.79 38.41
C GLN A 19 -16.85 28.69 38.05
N GLY A 20 -17.36 27.46 37.95
CA GLY A 20 -18.77 27.18 37.69
C GLY A 20 -19.20 25.89 38.40
N THR A 21 -20.16 26.05 39.31
CA THR A 21 -20.74 25.12 40.27
C THR A 21 -21.27 23.78 39.71
N ARG A 22 -21.03 22.68 40.45
CA ARG A 22 -21.66 21.35 40.25
C ARG A 22 -23.02 21.26 40.98
N PRO A 23 -24.05 20.61 40.41
CA PRO A 23 -25.21 20.18 41.18
C PRO A 23 -25.14 18.68 41.54
N ASP A 24 -25.73 18.39 42.69
CA ASP A 24 -25.92 17.10 43.37
C ASP A 24 -26.41 15.95 42.47
N THR A 25 -25.84 14.76 42.66
CA THR A 25 -26.41 13.50 42.16
C THR A 25 -26.86 12.64 43.34
N ALA A 26 -28.18 12.52 43.49
CA ALA A 26 -28.81 11.67 44.48
C ALA A 26 -28.67 10.19 44.12
N HIS A 27 -28.25 9.38 45.10
CA HIS A 27 -28.18 7.94 45.03
C HIS A 27 -29.56 7.29 44.75
N ARG A 28 -29.67 6.53 43.66
CA ARG A 28 -30.70 5.51 43.48
C ARG A 28 -30.05 4.15 43.29
N SER A 29 -30.11 3.33 44.34
CA SER A 29 -29.77 1.91 44.33
C SER A 29 -30.82 1.11 43.56
N PHE A 30 -30.49 0.64 42.36
CA PHE A 30 -31.28 -0.36 41.65
C PHE A 30 -30.85 -1.77 42.06
N LYS A 31 -31.73 -2.53 42.72
CA LYS A 31 -31.56 -3.96 42.96
C LYS A 31 -31.77 -4.71 41.64
N LEU A 32 -30.71 -5.27 41.07
CA LEU A 32 -30.78 -6.18 39.93
C LEU A 32 -31.19 -7.58 40.41
N ARG A 33 -32.35 -8.08 39.97
CA ARG A 33 -32.77 -9.48 40.14
C ARG A 33 -31.97 -10.35 39.16
N LEU A 34 -31.25 -11.34 39.67
CA LEU A 34 -30.64 -12.41 38.87
C LEU A 34 -31.71 -13.46 38.52
N PRO A 35 -31.84 -13.90 37.26
CA PRO A 35 -32.65 -15.08 36.92
C PRO A 35 -31.90 -16.38 37.20
N ASP A 36 -32.69 -17.38 37.56
CA ASP A 36 -32.36 -18.74 37.95
C ASP A 36 -31.57 -19.53 36.88
N ARG A 37 -30.63 -20.36 37.35
CA ARG A 37 -29.82 -21.28 36.53
C ARG A 37 -30.62 -22.54 36.26
N ARG A 38 -30.91 -22.84 34.99
CA ARG A 38 -31.07 -24.24 34.51
C ARG A 38 -31.15 -24.32 32.97
N THR A 39 -30.01 -24.46 32.31
CA THR A 39 -29.89 -25.10 30.98
C THR A 39 -28.49 -25.75 30.83
N ALA A 40 -28.47 -26.89 30.16
CA ALA A 40 -27.38 -27.86 30.02
C ALA A 40 -26.07 -27.27 29.41
N PRO A 41 -24.90 -27.91 29.63
CA PRO A 41 -23.64 -27.40 29.09
C PRO A 41 -23.58 -27.68 27.59
N VAL A 42 -23.80 -26.64 26.79
CA VAL A 42 -23.34 -26.63 25.40
C VAL A 42 -21.83 -26.41 25.46
N SER A 43 -21.07 -27.41 25.02
CA SER A 43 -19.63 -27.31 24.82
C SER A 43 -19.35 -26.30 23.71
N THR A 44 -19.31 -25.01 24.06
CA THR A 44 -18.69 -23.99 23.23
C THR A 44 -17.19 -24.18 23.34
N ALA A 45 -16.62 -24.90 22.36
CA ALA A 45 -15.22 -24.72 22.04
C ALA A 45 -15.02 -23.21 21.83
N ILE A 46 -14.28 -22.58 22.73
CA ILE A 46 -13.81 -21.21 22.56
C ILE A 46 -12.85 -21.28 21.36
N MET A 47 -13.39 -21.03 20.17
CA MET A 47 -12.59 -20.76 19.00
C MET A 47 -11.73 -19.56 19.36
N PRO A 48 -10.39 -19.66 19.33
CA PRO A 48 -9.55 -18.51 19.59
C PRO A 48 -9.95 -17.42 18.58
N TYR A 49 -10.10 -16.19 19.08
CA TYR A 49 -10.27 -15.02 18.24
C TYR A 49 -9.06 -14.98 17.30
N GLU A 50 -9.23 -15.42 16.05
CA GLU A 50 -8.17 -15.30 15.03
C GLU A 50 -7.94 -13.80 14.84
N GLY A 51 -6.90 -13.28 15.49
CA GLY A 51 -6.47 -11.91 15.32
C GLY A 51 -6.32 -11.61 13.83
N LYS A 52 -6.85 -10.46 13.40
CA LYS A 52 -6.76 -10.01 12.01
C LYS A 52 -5.30 -10.08 11.55
N MET A 53 -5.04 -10.91 10.54
CA MET A 53 -3.70 -11.12 9.98
C MET A 53 -3.09 -9.80 9.50
N SER A 54 -1.82 -9.55 9.83
CA SER A 54 -1.11 -8.35 9.36
C SER A 54 -0.85 -8.39 7.86
N PHE A 55 -0.65 -7.22 7.23
CA PHE A 55 -0.27 -7.13 5.82
C PHE A 55 0.97 -7.96 5.47
N ILE A 56 2.02 -7.94 6.29
CA ILE A 56 3.26 -8.67 6.02
C ILE A 56 3.03 -10.18 6.04
N GLU A 57 2.24 -10.70 7.00
CA GLU A 57 1.89 -12.11 7.04
C GLU A 57 1.04 -12.51 5.84
N LYS A 58 0.05 -11.68 5.48
CA LYS A 58 -0.81 -11.88 4.32
C LYS A 58 0.02 -11.91 3.03
N LEU A 59 0.96 -10.98 2.86
CA LEU A 59 1.87 -10.92 1.72
C LEU A 59 2.76 -12.16 1.63
N LYS A 60 3.39 -12.57 2.74
CA LYS A 60 4.22 -13.79 2.79
C LYS A 60 3.43 -15.05 2.41
N ARG A 61 2.19 -15.18 2.92
CA ARG A 61 1.29 -16.27 2.54
C ARG A 61 0.92 -16.20 1.06
N SER A 62 0.65 -15.01 0.54
CA SER A 62 0.32 -14.80 -0.88
C SER A 62 1.47 -15.19 -1.81
N TRP A 63 2.71 -14.77 -1.51
CA TRP A 63 3.91 -15.20 -2.23
C TRP A 63 4.06 -16.72 -2.27
N LYS A 64 3.87 -17.39 -1.12
CA LYS A 64 3.99 -18.84 -1.00
C LYS A 64 2.87 -19.57 -1.74
N LYS A 65 1.61 -19.18 -1.52
CA LYS A 65 0.43 -19.84 -2.09
C LYS A 65 0.36 -19.67 -3.62
N GLY A 66 0.61 -18.47 -4.11
CA GLY A 66 0.58 -18.17 -5.55
C GLY A 66 1.86 -18.58 -6.28
N ASN A 67 2.93 -18.93 -5.57
CA ASN A 67 4.30 -19.02 -6.09
C ASN A 67 4.59 -17.86 -7.08
N SER A 68 4.31 -16.64 -6.64
CA SER A 68 4.32 -15.46 -7.49
C SER A 68 4.81 -14.26 -6.71
N LEU A 69 5.54 -13.38 -7.38
CA LEU A 69 5.88 -12.04 -6.89
C LEU A 69 5.08 -10.95 -7.62
N LEU A 70 4.16 -11.33 -8.51
CA LEU A 70 3.47 -10.39 -9.38
C LEU A 70 2.37 -9.62 -8.66
N CYS A 71 2.20 -8.38 -9.06
CA CYS A 71 1.08 -7.55 -8.66
C CYS A 71 0.43 -6.94 -9.89
N VAL A 72 -0.86 -7.21 -10.08
CA VAL A 72 -1.61 -6.56 -11.16
C VAL A 72 -2.03 -5.16 -10.70
N GLY A 73 -1.58 -4.15 -11.44
CA GLY A 73 -2.06 -2.79 -11.24
C GLY A 73 -3.42 -2.59 -11.89
N LEU A 74 -4.40 -2.10 -11.13
CA LEU A 74 -5.76 -1.85 -11.59
C LEU A 74 -5.91 -0.36 -11.89
N ASP A 75 -5.53 0.00 -13.10
CA ASP A 75 -5.35 1.37 -13.59
C ASP A 75 -6.29 1.61 -14.81
N PRO A 76 -7.63 1.65 -14.61
CA PRO A 76 -8.61 1.62 -15.69
C PRO A 76 -8.66 2.96 -16.45
N ASP A 77 -7.96 3.00 -17.58
CA ASP A 77 -8.08 4.02 -18.61
C ASP A 77 -9.28 3.72 -19.54
N LEU A 78 -10.36 4.48 -19.39
CA LEU A 78 -11.59 4.35 -20.19
C LEU A 78 -11.33 4.40 -21.70
N SER A 79 -10.33 5.18 -22.15
CA SER A 79 -10.02 5.33 -23.57
C SER A 79 -9.50 4.02 -24.18
N ARG A 80 -8.93 3.15 -23.34
CA ARG A 80 -8.27 1.89 -23.70
C ARG A 80 -9.11 0.65 -23.42
N PHE A 81 -10.33 0.81 -22.94
CA PHE A 81 -11.22 -0.33 -22.72
C PHE A 81 -11.40 -1.15 -24.00
N PRO A 82 -11.37 -2.49 -23.87
CA PRO A 82 -11.52 -3.40 -24.99
C PRO A 82 -12.90 -3.21 -25.63
N LYS A 83 -13.03 -3.56 -26.92
CA LYS A 83 -14.26 -3.35 -27.71
C LYS A 83 -15.57 -3.80 -27.05
N PRO A 84 -15.64 -4.93 -26.31
CA PRO A 84 -16.88 -5.37 -25.68
C PRO A 84 -17.29 -4.58 -24.43
N ILE A 85 -16.41 -3.72 -23.90
CA ILE A 85 -16.64 -2.97 -22.67
C ILE A 85 -16.94 -1.51 -23.02
N ASP A 86 -18.07 -1.01 -22.54
CA ASP A 86 -18.45 0.39 -22.76
C ASP A 86 -17.46 1.34 -22.11
N LYS A 87 -17.10 2.42 -22.82
CA LYS A 87 -16.14 3.42 -22.36
C LYS A 87 -16.78 4.43 -21.39
N ASN A 88 -17.35 3.93 -20.29
CA ASN A 88 -18.03 4.72 -19.27
C ASN A 88 -17.60 4.32 -17.84
N ILE A 89 -17.97 5.16 -16.87
CA ILE A 89 -17.59 4.99 -15.46
C ILE A 89 -18.20 3.72 -14.88
N GLU A 90 -19.42 3.37 -15.29
CA GLU A 90 -20.18 2.21 -14.84
C GLU A 90 -19.45 0.89 -15.15
N SER A 91 -18.70 0.86 -16.25
CA SER A 91 -17.97 -0.32 -16.73
C SER A 91 -16.62 -0.54 -16.05
N ILE A 92 -16.12 0.40 -15.26
CA ILE A 92 -14.82 0.25 -14.58
C ILE A 92 -14.81 -0.98 -13.67
N PHE A 93 -15.89 -1.21 -12.91
CA PHE A 93 -15.96 -2.35 -12.00
C PHE A 93 -16.04 -3.68 -12.75
N SER A 94 -16.85 -3.79 -13.80
CA SER A 94 -16.96 -5.04 -14.58
C SER A 94 -15.63 -5.38 -15.24
N PHE A 95 -14.97 -4.39 -15.85
CA PHE A 95 -13.63 -4.54 -16.42
C PHE A 95 -12.63 -5.05 -15.38
N ASN A 96 -12.51 -4.38 -14.23
CA ASN A 96 -11.60 -4.80 -13.17
C ASN A 96 -11.92 -6.20 -12.65
N ARG A 97 -13.21 -6.52 -12.45
CA ARG A 97 -13.66 -7.83 -11.99
C ARG A 97 -13.19 -8.94 -12.92
N GLU A 98 -13.39 -8.80 -14.23
CA GLU A 98 -12.98 -9.81 -15.21
C GLU A 98 -11.46 -10.00 -15.26
N ILE A 99 -10.68 -8.93 -15.12
CA ILE A 99 -9.23 -9.02 -14.95
C ILE A 99 -8.86 -9.77 -13.66
N ILE A 100 -9.52 -9.45 -12.55
CA ILE A 100 -9.25 -10.09 -11.25
C ILE A 100 -9.55 -11.59 -11.33
N ASP A 101 -10.72 -11.97 -11.84
CA ASP A 101 -11.14 -13.37 -11.98
C ASP A 101 -10.20 -14.15 -12.89
N ALA A 102 -9.67 -13.52 -13.93
CA ALA A 102 -8.70 -14.15 -14.82
C ALA A 102 -7.28 -14.29 -14.22
N THR A 103 -6.93 -13.56 -13.14
CA THR A 103 -5.53 -13.44 -12.67
C THR A 103 -5.30 -13.76 -11.19
N HIS A 104 -6.34 -13.98 -10.38
CA HIS A 104 -6.22 -14.06 -8.92
C HIS A 104 -5.28 -15.17 -8.42
N ASP A 105 -5.18 -16.29 -9.13
CA ASP A 105 -4.31 -17.43 -8.81
C ASP A 105 -2.84 -17.24 -9.25
N LEU A 106 -2.55 -16.13 -9.93
CA LEU A 106 -1.25 -15.82 -10.52
C LEU A 106 -0.52 -14.67 -9.83
N VAL A 107 -1.18 -13.95 -8.92
CA VAL A 107 -0.66 -12.73 -8.31
C VAL A 107 -0.43 -12.89 -6.81
N CYS A 108 0.48 -12.07 -6.28
CA CYS A 108 0.69 -11.90 -4.86
C CYS A 108 -0.07 -10.70 -4.28
N ALA A 109 -0.53 -9.75 -5.10
CA ALA A 109 -1.30 -8.58 -4.68
C ALA A 109 -2.04 -7.92 -5.86
N TYR A 110 -3.07 -7.14 -5.57
CA TYR A 110 -3.64 -6.16 -6.51
C TYR A 110 -3.32 -4.75 -6.05
N LYS A 111 -3.10 -3.84 -7.01
CA LYS A 111 -2.74 -2.45 -6.71
C LYS A 111 -3.55 -1.45 -7.54
N PRO A 112 -4.74 -1.04 -7.12
CA PRO A 112 -5.44 0.07 -7.76
C PRO A 112 -4.68 1.40 -7.62
N GLN A 113 -4.53 2.13 -8.74
CA GLN A 113 -4.01 3.49 -8.76
C GLN A 113 -5.17 4.49 -8.68
N ILE A 114 -5.31 5.15 -7.54
CA ILE A 114 -6.49 6.00 -7.24
C ILE A 114 -6.69 7.13 -8.25
N ALA A 115 -5.62 7.63 -8.87
CA ALA A 115 -5.71 8.70 -9.86
C ALA A 115 -6.63 8.35 -11.06
N TYR A 116 -6.65 7.09 -11.51
CA TYR A 116 -7.52 6.65 -12.61
C TYR A 116 -9.00 6.68 -12.25
N PHE A 117 -9.32 6.52 -10.96
CA PHE A 117 -10.70 6.55 -10.47
C PHE A 117 -11.12 7.99 -10.17
N SER A 118 -10.29 8.75 -9.44
CA SER A 118 -10.61 10.13 -9.04
C SER A 118 -10.70 11.09 -10.21
N ALA A 119 -9.94 10.88 -11.28
CA ALA A 119 -10.01 11.73 -12.47
C ALA A 119 -11.39 11.72 -13.15
N VAL A 120 -12.21 10.69 -12.90
CA VAL A 120 -13.54 10.51 -13.49
C VAL A 120 -14.63 10.31 -12.43
N SER A 121 -14.36 10.69 -11.17
CA SER A 121 -15.30 10.56 -10.05
C SER A 121 -15.84 9.13 -9.84
N ALA A 122 -14.98 8.13 -10.05
CA ALA A 122 -15.30 6.71 -9.97
C ALA A 122 -14.93 6.05 -8.63
N GLU A 123 -15.00 6.79 -7.53
CA GLU A 123 -14.69 6.28 -6.19
C GLU A 123 -15.58 5.08 -5.82
N LYS A 124 -16.85 5.08 -6.25
CA LYS A 124 -17.76 3.95 -6.03
C LYS A 124 -17.29 2.68 -6.72
N GLN A 125 -16.68 2.79 -7.89
CA GLN A 125 -16.13 1.64 -8.63
C GLN A 125 -14.82 1.16 -8.00
N LEU A 126 -14.03 2.06 -7.44
CA LEU A 126 -12.87 1.70 -6.61
C LEU A 126 -13.30 0.90 -5.37
N GLU A 127 -14.31 1.38 -4.63
CA GLU A 127 -14.88 0.68 -3.46
C GLU A 127 -15.35 -0.72 -3.85
N LYS A 128 -16.18 -0.83 -4.90
CA LYS A 128 -16.66 -2.13 -5.42
C LYS A 128 -15.50 -3.05 -5.81
N THR A 129 -14.47 -2.54 -6.47
CA THR A 129 -13.31 -3.32 -6.90
C THR A 129 -12.55 -3.88 -5.68
N ILE A 130 -12.31 -3.05 -4.67
CA ILE A 130 -11.59 -3.45 -3.47
C ILE A 130 -12.42 -4.45 -2.65
N ASP A 131 -13.71 -4.18 -2.45
CA ASP A 131 -14.62 -5.07 -1.73
C ASP A 131 -14.75 -6.43 -2.42
N TYR A 132 -14.76 -6.45 -3.75
CA TYR A 132 -14.79 -7.68 -4.53
C TYR A 132 -13.56 -8.55 -4.28
N ILE A 133 -12.35 -7.96 -4.32
CA ILE A 133 -11.10 -8.69 -4.02
C ILE A 133 -11.11 -9.19 -2.58
N ARG A 134 -11.51 -8.34 -1.62
CA ARG A 134 -11.52 -8.67 -0.20
C ARG A 134 -12.50 -9.81 0.12
N SER A 135 -13.65 -9.85 -0.56
CA SER A 135 -14.69 -10.83 -0.31
C SER A 135 -14.43 -12.18 -0.99
N ASN A 136 -13.98 -12.16 -2.26
CA ASN A 136 -13.79 -13.38 -3.06
C ASN A 136 -12.37 -13.96 -2.92
N TYR A 137 -11.37 -13.10 -2.72
CA TYR A 137 -9.96 -13.48 -2.64
C TYR A 137 -9.29 -12.90 -1.38
N PRO A 138 -9.84 -13.16 -0.17
CA PRO A 138 -9.40 -12.52 1.08
C PRO A 138 -7.93 -12.77 1.44
N HIS A 139 -7.29 -13.74 0.81
CA HIS A 139 -5.89 -14.09 0.98
C HIS A 139 -4.92 -13.24 0.13
N ILE A 140 -5.43 -12.47 -0.84
CA ILE A 140 -4.64 -11.59 -1.70
C ILE A 140 -4.65 -10.17 -1.13
N PRO A 141 -3.49 -9.58 -0.80
CA PRO A 141 -3.37 -8.20 -0.39
C PRO A 141 -3.85 -7.20 -1.45
N VAL A 142 -4.51 -6.14 -0.99
CA VAL A 142 -4.83 -4.95 -1.81
C VAL A 142 -3.99 -3.76 -1.37
N ILE A 143 -3.29 -3.16 -2.32
CA ILE A 143 -2.40 -2.01 -2.13
C ILE A 143 -3.02 -0.78 -2.80
N LEU A 144 -3.44 0.23 -2.03
CA LEU A 144 -3.87 1.49 -2.60
C LEU A 144 -2.65 2.33 -3.00
N ASP A 145 -2.44 2.51 -4.30
CA ASP A 145 -1.36 3.36 -4.78
C ASP A 145 -1.83 4.82 -4.86
N ALA A 146 -1.71 5.54 -3.74
CA ALA A 146 -2.21 6.91 -3.57
C ALA A 146 -1.12 7.98 -3.40
N LYS A 147 0.13 7.58 -3.06
CA LYS A 147 1.30 8.44 -2.86
C LYS A 147 1.02 9.66 -1.98
N ARG A 148 0.21 9.47 -0.93
CA ARG A 148 -0.19 10.55 -0.03
C ARG A 148 1.01 11.13 0.70
N GLY A 149 0.96 12.42 1.02
CA GLY A 149 2.00 13.12 1.76
C GLY A 149 1.46 14.49 2.16
N ASP A 150 1.13 14.64 3.44
CA ASP A 150 0.66 15.86 4.09
C ASP A 150 0.91 15.68 5.59
N ILE A 151 0.63 16.66 6.45
CA ILE A 151 0.96 16.62 7.88
C ILE A 151 -0.27 16.67 8.78
N GLY A 152 -0.10 16.25 10.04
CA GLY A 152 -1.09 16.38 11.10
C GLY A 152 -2.46 15.81 10.74
N SER A 153 -3.52 16.59 11.00
CA SER A 153 -4.91 16.17 10.78
C SER A 153 -5.25 15.83 9.33
N THR A 154 -4.52 16.39 8.35
CA THR A 154 -4.74 16.06 6.94
C THR A 154 -4.23 14.66 6.62
N ALA A 155 -3.06 14.28 7.12
CA ALA A 155 -2.55 12.93 7.01
C ALA A 155 -3.48 11.91 7.68
N GLU A 156 -4.09 12.26 8.82
CA GLU A 156 -5.11 11.41 9.46
C GLU A 156 -6.32 11.15 8.53
N MET A 157 -6.77 12.15 7.76
CA MET A 157 -7.86 11.95 6.79
C MET A 157 -7.45 10.97 5.68
N TYR A 158 -6.18 10.98 5.25
CA TYR A 158 -5.68 9.98 4.30
C TYR A 158 -5.58 8.58 4.91
N THR A 159 -5.24 8.44 6.19
CA THR A 159 -5.31 7.13 6.85
C THR A 159 -6.75 6.61 6.92
N LYS A 160 -7.72 7.48 7.20
CA LYS A 160 -9.16 7.14 7.20
C LYS A 160 -9.63 6.75 5.80
N GLU A 161 -9.22 7.48 4.76
CA GLU A 161 -9.47 7.13 3.36
C GLU A 161 -8.98 5.70 3.06
N ALA A 162 -7.71 5.41 3.34
CA ALA A 162 -7.11 4.13 2.99
C ALA A 162 -7.64 2.97 3.83
N PHE A 163 -7.64 3.09 5.16
CA PHE A 163 -7.80 1.95 6.07
C PHE A 163 -9.20 1.79 6.64
N SER A 164 -10.02 2.85 6.61
CA SER A 164 -11.41 2.82 7.11
C SER A 164 -12.42 2.83 5.96
N ARG A 165 -12.29 3.75 5.00
CA ARG A 165 -13.21 3.84 3.86
C ARG A 165 -12.96 2.72 2.85
N TYR A 166 -11.77 2.68 2.25
CA TYR A 166 -11.43 1.65 1.26
C TYR A 166 -11.00 0.33 1.91
N ASN A 167 -10.58 0.35 3.17
CA ASN A 167 -10.16 -0.82 3.94
C ASN A 167 -9.09 -1.68 3.23
N VAL A 168 -8.13 -1.02 2.56
CA VAL A 168 -7.00 -1.69 1.90
C VAL A 168 -6.00 -2.24 2.90
N ASP A 169 -5.18 -3.20 2.47
CA ASP A 169 -4.17 -3.80 3.33
C ASP A 169 -2.89 -2.96 3.40
N ALA A 170 -2.58 -2.17 2.36
CA ALA A 170 -1.44 -1.27 2.34
C ALA A 170 -1.70 0.00 1.51
N VAL A 171 -0.91 1.06 1.73
CA VAL A 171 -0.98 2.33 0.99
C VAL A 171 0.41 2.84 0.61
N THR A 172 0.54 3.51 -0.53
CA THR A 172 1.77 4.21 -0.90
C THR A 172 1.81 5.63 -0.32
N VAL A 173 2.96 6.02 0.23
CA VAL A 173 3.19 7.30 0.94
C VAL A 173 4.46 7.97 0.42
N ASN A 174 4.43 9.30 0.25
CA ASN A 174 5.60 10.09 -0.14
C ASN A 174 6.30 10.62 1.13
N PRO A 175 7.56 10.21 1.42
CA PRO A 175 8.24 10.60 2.65
C PRO A 175 8.89 12.00 2.60
N TYR A 176 8.74 12.74 1.49
CA TYR A 176 9.49 13.97 1.23
C TYR A 176 9.36 15.03 2.35
N MET A 177 8.18 15.17 2.94
CA MET A 177 7.91 16.20 3.95
C MET A 177 8.46 15.85 5.33
N GLY A 178 8.90 14.61 5.57
CA GLY A 178 9.47 14.19 6.84
C GLY A 178 8.62 13.14 7.58
N TYR A 179 9.03 12.85 8.81
CA TYR A 179 8.44 11.80 9.64
C TYR A 179 6.98 12.09 9.99
N ASP A 180 6.66 13.33 10.34
CA ASP A 180 5.32 13.80 10.68
C ASP A 180 4.30 13.61 9.54
N SER A 181 4.73 13.60 8.28
CA SER A 181 3.85 13.26 7.16
C SER A 181 3.54 11.76 7.01
N ALA A 182 4.43 10.92 7.52
CA ALA A 182 4.30 9.45 7.48
C ALA A 182 3.72 8.90 8.78
N GLU A 183 3.93 9.58 9.91
CA GLU A 183 3.63 9.10 11.26
C GLU A 183 2.20 8.57 11.40
N PRO A 184 1.14 9.27 10.97
CA PRO A 184 -0.22 8.75 11.09
C PRO A 184 -0.40 7.39 10.41
N PHE A 185 0.26 7.16 9.27
CA PHE A 185 0.26 5.88 8.59
C PHE A 185 1.05 4.81 9.35
N LEU A 186 2.23 5.18 9.87
CA LEU A 186 3.15 4.27 10.58
C LEU A 186 2.55 3.69 11.87
N GLN A 187 1.58 4.37 12.49
CA GLN A 187 0.86 3.87 13.68
C GLN A 187 0.01 2.62 13.41
N HIS A 188 -0.31 2.31 12.14
CA HIS A 188 -1.12 1.15 11.77
C HIS A 188 -0.30 -0.14 11.64
N LYS A 189 0.01 -0.79 12.76
CA LYS A 189 0.85 -2.01 12.85
C LYS A 189 0.41 -3.20 11.97
N ASP A 190 -0.87 -3.31 11.68
CA ASP A 190 -1.50 -4.39 10.91
C ASP A 190 -1.62 -4.09 9.42
N ARG A 191 -1.30 -2.86 8.98
CA ARG A 191 -1.31 -2.41 7.58
C ARG A 191 0.10 -2.30 7.00
N GLY A 192 0.23 -2.26 5.68
CA GLY A 192 1.50 -2.04 4.99
C GLY A 192 1.70 -0.57 4.60
N ILE A 193 2.88 -0.01 4.87
CA ILE A 193 3.20 1.38 4.53
C ILE A 193 4.32 1.37 3.49
N ILE A 194 3.99 1.72 2.24
CA ILE A 194 4.91 1.60 1.11
C ILE A 194 5.45 2.99 0.74
N LEU A 195 6.66 3.30 1.20
CA LEU A 195 7.23 4.64 1.07
C LEU A 195 8.01 4.80 -0.23
N LEU A 196 7.85 5.95 -0.89
CA LEU A 196 8.63 6.27 -2.10
C LEU A 196 10.13 6.39 -1.75
N CYS A 197 11.00 5.66 -2.45
CA CYS A 197 12.44 5.71 -2.24
C CYS A 197 13.20 6.08 -3.53
N ARG A 198 13.24 5.18 -4.52
CA ARG A 198 13.83 5.46 -5.84
C ARG A 198 12.87 5.06 -6.95
N THR A 199 12.16 6.01 -7.54
CA THR A 199 11.13 5.74 -8.56
C THR A 199 11.70 5.51 -9.96
N SER A 200 10.94 4.88 -10.86
CA SER A 200 11.40 4.46 -12.20
C SER A 200 11.31 5.54 -13.29
N ASN A 201 10.69 6.69 -13.02
CA ASN A 201 10.48 7.75 -14.01
C ASN A 201 11.78 8.49 -14.36
N ASN A 202 11.85 9.09 -15.55
CA ASN A 202 13.04 9.80 -16.05
C ASN A 202 13.48 10.95 -15.13
N GLY A 203 12.54 11.79 -14.68
CA GLY A 203 12.81 12.92 -13.77
C GLY A 203 13.10 12.52 -12.32
N ALA A 204 13.20 11.23 -12.01
CA ALA A 204 13.47 10.81 -10.64
C ALA A 204 14.88 11.22 -10.17
N GLY A 205 15.83 11.41 -11.10
CA GLY A 205 17.18 11.88 -10.80
C GLY A 205 17.24 13.34 -10.34
N ASP A 206 16.23 14.16 -10.64
CA ASP A 206 16.20 15.60 -10.32
C ASP A 206 16.38 15.85 -8.82
N LEU A 207 15.84 14.96 -7.98
CA LEU A 207 15.99 15.01 -6.53
C LEU A 207 16.66 13.74 -5.98
N GLN A 208 16.20 12.56 -6.39
CA GLN A 208 16.54 11.33 -5.65
C GLN A 208 18.02 10.93 -5.80
N ASP A 209 18.69 11.40 -6.86
CA ASP A 209 20.11 11.13 -7.12
C ASP A 209 21.04 12.27 -6.65
N LEU A 210 20.50 13.36 -6.12
CA LEU A 210 21.32 14.43 -5.53
C LEU A 210 22.15 13.88 -4.37
N ILE A 211 23.41 14.28 -4.32
CA ILE A 211 24.35 13.83 -3.29
C ILE A 211 24.31 14.79 -2.09
N VAL A 212 24.06 14.24 -0.91
CA VAL A 212 24.13 14.94 0.37
C VAL A 212 25.03 14.11 1.28
N ASP A 213 26.06 14.73 1.88
CA ASP A 213 27.04 14.03 2.73
C ASP A 213 27.68 12.81 2.05
N GLY A 214 27.92 12.91 0.74
CA GLY A 214 28.58 11.86 -0.05
C GLY A 214 27.69 10.68 -0.46
N VAL A 215 26.39 10.68 -0.11
CA VAL A 215 25.44 9.63 -0.53
C VAL A 215 24.20 10.23 -1.19
N PRO A 216 23.54 9.53 -2.12
CA PRO A 216 22.36 10.04 -2.80
C PRO A 216 21.13 10.10 -1.88
N ILE A 217 20.22 11.05 -2.13
CA ILE A 217 19.00 11.24 -1.34
C ILE A 217 18.19 9.94 -1.19
N TYR A 218 18.09 9.10 -2.22
CA TYR A 218 17.36 7.83 -2.10
C TYR A 218 17.96 6.88 -1.05
N GLU A 219 19.28 6.90 -0.83
CA GLU A 219 19.93 6.11 0.22
C GLU A 219 19.64 6.69 1.61
N HIS A 220 19.61 8.02 1.74
CA HIS A 220 19.17 8.68 2.98
C HIS A 220 17.75 8.27 3.35
N VAL A 221 16.83 8.29 2.37
CA VAL A 221 15.43 7.84 2.56
C VAL A 221 15.38 6.37 2.98
N ALA A 222 16.15 5.49 2.30
CA ALA A 222 16.19 4.07 2.63
C ALA A 222 16.65 3.83 4.09
N ARG A 223 17.74 4.47 4.51
CA ARG A 223 18.27 4.40 5.89
C ARG A 223 17.28 4.93 6.90
N LEU A 224 16.72 6.12 6.65
CA LEU A 224 15.77 6.76 7.54
C LEU A 224 14.57 5.84 7.82
N ILE A 225 14.04 5.22 6.77
CA ILE A 225 12.90 4.31 6.90
C ILE A 225 13.31 3.03 7.62
N SER A 226 14.41 2.39 7.24
CA SER A 226 14.83 1.11 7.84
C SER A 226 15.26 1.23 9.29
N GLU A 227 15.94 2.32 9.65
CA GLU A 227 16.56 2.50 10.96
C GLU A 227 15.64 3.21 11.95
N LYS A 228 14.76 4.11 11.49
CA LYS A 228 13.96 4.96 12.39
C LYS A 228 12.46 4.76 12.26
N TRP A 229 11.92 4.64 11.04
CA TRP A 229 10.46 4.67 10.85
C TRP A 229 9.80 3.30 10.88
N ASN A 230 10.53 2.23 10.58
CA ASN A 230 9.98 0.87 10.47
C ASN A 230 9.87 0.13 11.82
N PHE A 231 9.45 0.80 12.90
CA PHE A 231 9.35 0.22 14.24
C PHE A 231 8.32 -0.92 14.34
N ASN A 232 7.30 -0.91 13.48
CA ASN A 232 6.29 -1.97 13.37
C ASN A 232 6.70 -3.11 12.41
N ARG A 233 7.86 -3.01 11.73
CA ARG A 233 8.36 -3.99 10.75
C ARG A 233 7.39 -4.29 9.60
N ASN A 234 6.57 -3.30 9.22
CA ASN A 234 5.53 -3.35 8.19
C ASN A 234 5.72 -2.30 7.08
N CYS A 235 6.85 -1.59 7.07
CA CYS A 235 7.22 -0.69 5.98
C CYS A 235 7.81 -1.44 4.78
N LEU A 236 7.57 -0.89 3.61
CA LEU A 236 8.08 -1.32 2.31
C LEU A 236 8.61 -0.10 1.57
N LEU A 237 9.42 -0.32 0.54
CA LEU A 237 9.91 0.75 -0.34
C LEU A 237 9.39 0.62 -1.76
N VAL A 238 9.03 1.74 -2.38
CA VAL A 238 8.90 1.81 -3.84
C VAL A 238 10.28 1.97 -4.45
N VAL A 239 10.69 0.97 -5.21
CA VAL A 239 12.00 0.92 -5.90
C VAL A 239 11.77 0.56 -7.36
N GLY A 240 12.15 1.43 -8.29
CA GLY A 240 11.92 1.27 -9.71
C GLY A 240 12.78 0.17 -10.34
N ALA A 241 12.22 -0.55 -11.31
CA ALA A 241 12.91 -1.63 -12.03
C ALA A 241 14.06 -1.14 -12.95
N THR A 242 14.09 0.14 -13.31
CA THR A 242 15.01 0.70 -14.32
C THR A 242 16.48 0.65 -13.92
N TRP A 243 16.78 0.63 -12.61
CA TRP A 243 18.15 0.80 -12.10
C TRP A 243 18.56 -0.32 -11.13
N PRO A 244 18.91 -1.52 -11.64
CA PRO A 244 19.27 -2.67 -10.81
C PRO A 244 20.41 -2.38 -9.82
N SER A 245 21.42 -1.59 -10.19
CA SER A 245 22.51 -1.21 -9.29
C SER A 245 22.02 -0.42 -8.06
N LYS A 246 21.11 0.54 -8.26
CA LYS A 246 20.48 1.31 -7.17
C LYS A 246 19.58 0.41 -6.32
N MET A 247 18.86 -0.53 -6.94
CA MET A 247 18.06 -1.52 -6.22
C MET A 247 18.93 -2.41 -5.33
N SER A 248 20.04 -2.95 -5.83
CA SER A 248 21.00 -3.74 -5.04
C SER A 248 21.56 -2.92 -3.87
N ARG A 249 21.84 -1.63 -4.11
CA ARG A 249 22.31 -0.73 -3.06
C ARG A 249 21.26 -0.54 -1.97
N ILE A 250 20.00 -0.28 -2.33
CA ILE A 250 18.90 -0.18 -1.36
C ILE A 250 18.72 -1.50 -0.62
N ARG A 251 18.74 -2.65 -1.30
CA ARG A 251 18.65 -3.99 -0.68
C ARG A 251 19.75 -4.19 0.37
N SER A 252 20.98 -3.75 0.10
CA SER A 252 22.10 -3.83 1.06
C SER A 252 21.89 -2.97 2.31
N ILE A 253 21.10 -1.89 2.21
CA ILE A 253 20.77 -1.01 3.34
C ILE A 253 19.64 -1.60 4.18
N VAL A 254 18.56 -2.04 3.54
CA VAL A 254 17.30 -2.35 4.25
C VAL A 254 17.05 -3.83 4.54
N GLY A 255 17.98 -4.71 4.16
CA GLY A 255 17.87 -6.15 4.43
C GLY A 255 16.65 -6.77 3.75
N ASP A 256 15.79 -7.46 4.50
CA ASP A 256 14.62 -8.19 3.94
C ASP A 256 13.35 -7.34 3.75
N MET A 257 13.42 -6.02 3.95
CA MET A 257 12.26 -5.14 3.77
C MET A 257 11.69 -5.26 2.33
N PRO A 258 10.39 -5.57 2.14
CA PRO A 258 9.89 -5.81 0.79
C PRO A 258 9.87 -4.56 -0.09
N PHE A 259 10.03 -4.75 -1.40
CA PHE A 259 9.95 -3.69 -2.40
C PHE A 259 8.69 -3.81 -3.24
N LEU A 260 7.97 -2.70 -3.39
CA LEU A 260 7.04 -2.52 -4.50
C LEU A 260 7.83 -2.03 -5.72
N VAL A 261 7.84 -2.82 -6.79
CA VAL A 261 8.62 -2.57 -7.99
C VAL A 261 7.69 -2.23 -9.17
N PRO A 262 7.35 -0.96 -9.38
CA PRO A 262 6.54 -0.55 -10.51
C PRO A 262 7.35 -0.49 -11.81
N GLY A 263 6.65 -0.64 -12.93
CA GLY A 263 7.19 -0.34 -14.26
C GLY A 263 7.84 -1.51 -14.97
N VAL A 264 7.51 -2.75 -14.60
CA VAL A 264 7.95 -3.93 -15.36
C VAL A 264 7.04 -4.12 -16.57
N GLY A 265 7.58 -3.88 -17.77
CA GLY A 265 6.98 -4.14 -19.08
C GLY A 265 7.64 -5.31 -19.80
N ALA A 266 7.11 -5.69 -20.97
CA ALA A 266 7.45 -6.91 -21.73
C ALA A 266 8.90 -7.05 -22.25
N GLN A 267 9.83 -6.19 -21.82
CA GLN A 267 11.24 -6.29 -22.20
C GLN A 267 11.99 -7.17 -21.19
N GLY A 268 12.07 -8.47 -21.49
CA GLY A 268 12.61 -9.51 -20.61
C GLY A 268 14.06 -9.32 -20.12
N GLY A 269 14.87 -8.48 -20.78
CA GLY A 269 16.24 -8.17 -20.37
C GLY A 269 16.33 -7.50 -19.00
N ASN A 270 15.36 -6.66 -18.63
CA ASN A 270 15.34 -5.97 -17.34
C ASN A 270 14.91 -6.89 -16.17
N VAL A 271 14.11 -7.94 -16.44
CA VAL A 271 13.53 -8.78 -15.39
C VAL A 271 14.58 -9.56 -14.61
N LYS A 272 15.56 -10.19 -15.30
CA LYS A 272 16.63 -10.95 -14.63
C LYS A 272 17.43 -10.09 -13.67
N GLU A 273 17.88 -8.93 -14.15
CA GLU A 273 18.70 -8.00 -13.37
C GLU A 273 17.92 -7.45 -12.17
N MET A 274 16.66 -7.06 -12.39
CA MET A 274 15.79 -6.56 -11.33
C MET A 274 15.50 -7.62 -10.25
N VAL A 275 15.16 -8.86 -10.64
CA VAL A 275 14.92 -9.94 -9.67
C VAL A 275 16.21 -10.25 -8.90
N THR A 276 17.34 -10.34 -9.59
CA THR A 276 18.65 -10.62 -8.95
C THR A 276 19.05 -9.52 -7.97
N ALA A 277 18.85 -8.25 -8.35
CA ALA A 277 19.18 -7.10 -7.52
C ALA A 277 18.25 -6.92 -6.31
N GLY A 278 16.99 -7.30 -6.47
CA GLY A 278 15.93 -6.96 -5.53
C GLY A 278 15.48 -8.10 -4.63
N GLN A 279 15.64 -9.37 -5.00
CA GLN A 279 15.13 -10.48 -4.19
C GLN A 279 15.88 -10.64 -2.86
N THR A 280 15.19 -11.17 -1.85
CA THR A 280 15.84 -11.64 -0.63
C THR A 280 16.51 -13.00 -0.85
N ALA A 281 17.31 -13.46 0.11
CA ALA A 281 17.98 -14.75 0.04
C ALA A 281 17.01 -15.91 -0.25
N ASN A 282 15.78 -15.84 0.28
CA ASN A 282 14.71 -16.83 0.08
C ASN A 282 13.93 -16.66 -1.24
N GLY A 283 14.41 -15.84 -2.18
CA GLY A 283 13.74 -15.59 -3.48
C GLY A 283 12.39 -14.89 -3.36
N THR A 284 12.20 -14.05 -2.34
CA THR A 284 10.99 -13.25 -2.11
C THR A 284 11.35 -11.77 -1.98
N GLY A 285 10.53 -10.96 -1.28
CA GLY A 285 10.85 -9.56 -0.99
C GLY A 285 10.56 -8.58 -2.12
N LEU A 286 9.94 -9.03 -3.21
CA LEU A 286 9.49 -8.18 -4.31
C LEU A 286 7.98 -8.31 -4.52
N ILE A 287 7.36 -7.18 -4.86
CA ILE A 287 6.00 -7.05 -5.36
C ILE A 287 6.14 -6.38 -6.73
N ILE A 288 6.22 -7.17 -7.78
CA ILE A 288 6.53 -6.72 -9.15
C ILE A 288 5.22 -6.28 -9.81
N SER A 289 5.04 -4.98 -9.96
CA SER A 289 3.78 -4.42 -10.46
C SER A 289 3.79 -4.22 -11.98
N SER A 290 2.76 -4.75 -12.64
CA SER A 290 2.47 -4.50 -14.05
C SER A 290 0.98 -4.19 -14.22
N SER A 291 0.66 -3.06 -14.84
CA SER A 291 -0.72 -2.65 -15.12
C SER A 291 -1.00 -2.78 -16.63
N ARG A 292 -0.54 -1.81 -17.42
CA ARG A 292 -0.92 -1.62 -18.83
C ARG A 292 -0.63 -2.82 -19.74
N ALA A 293 0.44 -3.57 -19.46
CA ALA A 293 0.81 -4.75 -20.25
C ALA A 293 -0.15 -5.93 -20.02
N ILE A 294 -0.80 -5.97 -18.86
CA ILE A 294 -1.77 -7.01 -18.49
C ILE A 294 -3.19 -6.54 -18.83
N LEU A 295 -3.60 -5.37 -18.34
CA LEU A 295 -4.97 -4.85 -18.52
C LEU A 295 -5.39 -4.73 -19.98
N TYR A 296 -4.45 -4.43 -20.85
CA TYR A 296 -4.70 -4.14 -22.27
C TYR A 296 -3.91 -5.06 -23.18
N ALA A 297 -3.69 -6.30 -22.75
CA ALA A 297 -3.04 -7.33 -23.55
C ALA A 297 -3.82 -7.65 -24.84
N SER A 298 -5.13 -7.46 -24.82
CA SER A 298 -6.00 -7.48 -26.02
C SER A 298 -7.03 -6.34 -25.97
N ASN A 299 -7.55 -5.99 -27.14
CA ASN A 299 -8.66 -5.05 -27.35
C ASN A 299 -9.96 -5.78 -27.77
N GLY A 300 -9.96 -7.11 -27.76
CA GLY A 300 -11.05 -7.97 -28.21
C GLY A 300 -11.91 -8.53 -27.07
N ILE A 301 -12.73 -9.52 -27.40
CA ILE A 301 -13.54 -10.28 -26.44
C ILE A 301 -12.70 -11.17 -25.51
N ASP A 302 -11.48 -11.47 -25.93
CA ASP A 302 -10.49 -12.30 -25.24
C ASP A 302 -9.62 -11.49 -24.26
N PHE A 303 -10.02 -10.28 -23.86
CA PHE A 303 -9.17 -9.39 -23.07
C PHE A 303 -8.79 -9.98 -21.70
N ALA A 304 -9.70 -10.72 -21.06
CA ALA A 304 -9.46 -11.38 -19.79
C ALA A 304 -8.48 -12.56 -19.96
N GLU A 305 -8.66 -13.38 -21.00
CA GLU A 305 -7.75 -14.48 -21.34
C GLU A 305 -6.36 -13.97 -21.74
N ALA A 306 -6.29 -12.87 -22.48
CA ALA A 306 -5.04 -12.22 -22.85
C ALA A 306 -4.32 -11.66 -21.61
N ALA A 307 -5.06 -11.03 -20.68
CA ALA A 307 -4.52 -10.57 -19.41
C ALA A 307 -3.96 -11.72 -18.58
N ARG A 308 -4.68 -12.84 -18.50
CA ARG A 308 -4.18 -14.07 -17.86
C ARG A 308 -2.90 -14.58 -18.52
N SER A 309 -2.88 -14.65 -19.85
CA SER A 309 -1.74 -15.15 -20.62
C SER A 309 -0.47 -14.32 -20.40
N GLU A 310 -0.57 -12.99 -20.44
CA GLU A 310 0.56 -12.11 -20.14
C GLU A 310 0.98 -12.19 -18.66
N THR A 311 0.04 -12.40 -17.74
CA THR A 311 0.35 -12.62 -16.33
C THR A 311 1.12 -13.93 -16.11
N ILE A 312 0.72 -15.03 -16.77
CA ILE A 312 1.44 -16.33 -16.74
C ILE A 312 2.86 -16.16 -17.28
N LYS A 313 2.99 -15.53 -18.44
CA LYS A 313 4.28 -15.29 -19.10
C LYS A 313 5.24 -14.50 -18.20
N LEU A 314 4.75 -13.41 -17.60
CA LEU A 314 5.56 -12.60 -16.69
C LEU A 314 5.90 -13.38 -15.41
N LYS A 315 4.95 -14.15 -14.85
CA LYS A 315 5.16 -14.95 -13.63
C LYS A 315 6.24 -15.99 -13.86
N ASN A 316 6.17 -16.70 -14.98
CA ASN A 316 7.15 -17.71 -15.36
C ASN A 316 8.52 -17.08 -15.56
N THR A 317 8.60 -15.95 -16.26
CA THR A 317 9.86 -15.21 -16.47
C THR A 317 10.48 -14.76 -15.15
N VAL A 318 9.69 -14.21 -14.22
CA VAL A 318 10.17 -13.82 -12.89
C VAL A 318 10.66 -15.05 -12.12
N ASN A 319 9.89 -16.13 -12.11
CA ASN A 319 10.22 -17.35 -11.37
C ASN A 319 11.48 -18.04 -11.91
N GLN A 320 11.81 -17.91 -13.19
CA GLN A 320 13.07 -18.42 -13.77
C GLN A 320 14.31 -17.82 -13.11
N PHE A 321 14.22 -16.60 -12.56
CA PHE A 321 15.35 -15.88 -11.95
C PHE A 321 15.25 -15.79 -10.42
N ARG A 322 14.20 -16.35 -9.82
CA ARG A 322 14.07 -16.39 -8.36
C ARG A 322 14.95 -17.48 -7.79
N ASN A 323 15.59 -17.19 -6.67
CA ASN A 323 16.21 -18.23 -5.86
C ASN A 323 15.09 -19.15 -5.36
N THR A 324 15.19 -20.45 -5.66
CA THR A 324 14.36 -21.45 -5.02
C THR A 324 15.08 -21.92 -3.77
N ALA A 325 14.43 -21.76 -2.62
CA ALA A 325 14.86 -22.41 -1.37
C ALA A 325 14.72 -23.94 -1.49
#